data_AF-A0A7D9JAT0-F1
#
_entry.id   AF-A0A7D9JAT0-F1
#
_cell.length_a   1.000
_cell.length_b   1.000
_cell.length_c   1.000
_cell.angle_alpha   90.00
_cell.angle_beta   90.00
_cell.angle_gamma   90.00
#
_symmetry.space_group_name_H-M   'P 1'
#
loop_
_entity.id
_entity.type
_entity.pdbx_description
1 polymer ?
#
loop_
_entity_poly.entity_id
_entity_poly.type
_entity_poly.pdbx_seq_one_letter_code
_entity_poly.pdbx_strand_id
1 'polypeptide(L)'
;MPERSIKVNPNDRPWITSHLKRLILQRQKALALGNIFMFKLLRNKLNRERKRCRKVLYKTKVSNLLDSKPKDWWREVKQLSGQQSTRPDLRSMIRLDVEDSDEDLGNRINEAFISVMKDFSPLPEDFNLSTDNDEPISISETTVERLLRAISVSKASGPDELPNLVLKSFSDILAPAITDIFNASFRECKVPR
;
A
#
# COMPACT_ATOMS: atom_id res chain seq x y z
N MET A 1 40.28 -20.83 5.71
CA MET A 1 39.92 -19.71 6.61
C MET A 1 39.01 -20.23 7.72
N PRO A 2 39.10 -19.79 8.98
CA PRO A 2 38.20 -20.29 10.02
C PRO A 2 36.84 -19.60 9.91
N GLU A 3 35.82 -20.36 9.54
CA GLU A 3 34.43 -19.90 9.49
C GLU A 3 33.80 -19.95 10.89
N ARG A 4 33.21 -18.84 11.32
CA ARG A 4 32.46 -18.77 12.59
C ARG A 4 30.96 -18.81 12.29
N SER A 5 30.31 -19.90 12.69
CA SER A 5 28.85 -20.03 12.59
C SER A 5 28.17 -19.26 13.74
N ILE A 6 27.20 -18.39 13.42
CA ILE A 6 26.46 -17.58 14.40
C ILE A 6 24.97 -17.94 14.30
N LYS A 7 24.37 -18.39 15.41
CA LYS A 7 22.92 -18.62 15.50
C LYS A 7 22.17 -17.29 15.65
N VAL A 8 21.36 -16.94 14.65
CA VAL A 8 20.45 -15.78 14.65
C VAL A 8 19.02 -16.29 14.83
N ASN A 9 18.25 -15.72 15.76
CA ASN A 9 16.84 -16.07 15.91
C ASN A 9 16.05 -15.21 14.91
N PRO A 10 15.14 -15.79 14.09
CA PRO A 10 14.33 -15.02 13.14
C PRO A 10 13.50 -13.89 13.77
N ASN A 11 13.16 -14.00 15.06
CA ASN A 11 12.43 -12.94 15.78
C ASN A 11 13.33 -11.87 16.43
N ASP A 12 14.66 -11.98 16.31
CA ASP A 12 15.56 -10.95 16.83
C ASP A 12 15.38 -9.66 16.04
N ARG A 13 15.22 -8.54 16.75
CA ARG A 13 15.23 -7.22 16.10
C ARG A 13 16.57 -7.03 15.37
N PRO A 14 16.58 -6.36 14.20
CA PRO A 14 17.76 -6.31 13.32
C PRO A 14 19.00 -5.61 13.92
N TRP A 15 18.85 -4.91 15.04
CA TRP A 15 19.94 -4.26 15.79
C TRP A 15 20.47 -5.10 16.96
N ILE A 16 20.00 -6.35 17.14
CA ILE A 16 20.51 -7.28 18.16
C ILE A 16 21.74 -8.02 17.60
N THR A 17 22.92 -7.63 18.07
CA THR A 17 24.18 -8.27 17.67
C THR A 17 24.56 -9.40 18.63
N SER A 18 25.43 -10.31 18.16
CA SER A 18 26.04 -11.35 19.00
C SER A 18 26.80 -10.76 20.20
N HIS A 19 27.38 -9.58 20.05
CA HIS A 19 27.98 -8.81 21.15
C HIS A 19 26.94 -8.40 22.20
N LEU A 20 25.78 -7.88 21.77
CA LEU A 20 24.69 -7.49 22.66
C LEU A 20 24.14 -8.69 23.44
N LYS A 21 23.96 -9.84 22.76
CA LYS A 21 23.55 -11.10 23.39
C LYS A 21 24.55 -11.56 24.47
N ARG A 22 25.86 -11.42 24.20
CA ARG A 22 26.91 -11.73 25.18
C ARG A 22 26.83 -10.84 26.42
N LEU A 23 26.58 -9.54 26.23
CA LEU A 23 26.40 -8.59 27.35
C LEU A 23 25.14 -8.91 28.18
N ILE A 24 24.05 -9.34 27.53
CA ILE A 24 22.83 -9.80 28.22
C ILE A 24 23.15 -10.99 29.12
N LEU A 25 23.86 -11.98 28.58
CA LEU A 25 24.25 -13.19 29.31
C LEU A 25 25.17 -12.86 30.50
N GLN A 26 26.19 -12.02 30.30
CA GLN A 26 27.10 -11.58 31.36
C GLN A 26 26.35 -10.84 32.48
N ARG A 27 25.41 -9.96 32.12
CA ARG A 27 24.56 -9.26 33.09
C ARG A 27 23.69 -10.23 33.89
N GLN A 28 23.08 -11.22 33.23
CA GLN A 28 22.26 -12.24 33.89
C GLN A 28 23.10 -13.09 34.86
N LYS A 29 24.31 -13.48 34.47
CA LYS A 29 25.26 -14.18 35.35
C LYS A 29 25.62 -13.34 36.58
N ALA A 30 25.92 -12.05 36.39
CA ALA A 30 26.23 -11.15 37.51
C ALA A 30 25.05 -10.99 38.48
N LEU A 31 23.81 -10.99 37.97
CA LEU A 31 22.61 -10.99 38.81
C LEU A 31 22.45 -12.30 39.59
N ALA A 32 22.63 -13.44 38.92
CA ALA A 32 22.52 -14.76 39.54
C ALA A 32 23.58 -14.99 40.64
N LEU A 33 24.77 -14.40 40.48
CA LEU A 33 25.85 -14.43 41.48
C LEU A 33 25.69 -13.37 42.59
N GLY A 34 24.60 -12.57 42.59
CA GLY A 34 24.37 -11.52 43.59
C GLY A 34 25.34 -10.33 43.50
N ASN A 35 26.16 -10.23 42.44
CA ASN A 35 27.12 -9.14 42.29
C ASN A 35 26.43 -7.88 41.74
N ILE A 36 25.87 -7.08 42.65
CA ILE A 36 25.10 -5.87 42.34
C ILE A 36 25.94 -4.82 41.59
N PHE A 37 27.21 -4.65 41.95
CA PHE A 37 28.10 -3.70 41.31
C PHE A 37 28.32 -4.05 39.83
N MET A 38 28.72 -5.30 39.56
CA MET A 38 28.94 -5.79 38.20
C MET A 38 27.65 -5.79 37.39
N PHE A 39 26.51 -6.11 38.01
CA PHE A 39 25.21 -6.02 37.35
C PHE A 39 24.90 -4.59 36.89
N LYS A 40 25.06 -3.57 37.74
CA LYS A 40 24.82 -2.16 37.40
C LYS A 40 25.74 -1.70 36.27
N LEU A 41 27.02 -2.07 36.34
CA LEU A 41 28.01 -1.75 35.30
C LEU A 41 27.62 -2.36 33.95
N LEU A 42 27.31 -3.67 33.93
CA LEU A 42 26.93 -4.39 32.71
C LEU A 42 25.58 -3.92 32.16
N ARG A 43 24.62 -3.56 33.01
CA ARG A 43 23.36 -2.92 32.61
C ARG A 43 23.61 -1.61 31.87
N ASN A 44 24.47 -0.75 32.40
CA ASN A 44 24.78 0.54 31.79
C ASN A 44 25.54 0.36 30.46
N LYS A 45 26.50 -0.56 30.42
CA LYS A 45 27.22 -0.94 29.19
C LYS A 45 26.27 -1.47 28.12
N LEU A 46 25.38 -2.39 28.48
CA LEU A 46 24.34 -2.93 27.60
C LEU A 46 23.42 -1.82 27.05
N ASN A 47 23.00 -0.88 27.89
CA ASN A 47 22.16 0.23 27.46
C ASN A 47 22.87 1.17 26.47
N ARG A 48 24.16 1.45 26.68
CA ARG A 48 24.99 2.25 25.75
C ARG A 48 25.13 1.55 24.41
N GLU A 49 25.50 0.26 24.42
CA GLU A 49 25.63 -0.54 23.19
C GLU A 49 24.31 -0.68 22.44
N ARG A 50 23.20 -0.90 23.16
CA ARG A 50 21.85 -0.89 22.58
C ARG A 50 21.56 0.41 21.82
N LYS A 51 21.82 1.57 22.45
CA LYS A 51 21.58 2.88 21.83
C LYS A 51 22.48 3.07 20.61
N ARG A 52 23.75 2.65 20.69
CA ARG A 52 24.72 2.70 19.59
C ARG A 52 24.27 1.85 18.39
N CYS A 53 23.95 0.57 18.60
CA CYS A 53 23.51 -0.34 17.54
C CYS A 53 22.25 0.16 16.85
N ARG A 54 21.26 0.67 17.62
CA ARG A 54 20.08 1.32 17.03
C ARG A 54 20.48 2.51 16.15
N LYS A 55 21.28 3.44 16.67
CA LYS A 55 21.70 4.64 15.93
C LYS A 55 22.40 4.30 14.61
N VAL A 56 23.32 3.33 14.62
CA VAL A 56 24.02 2.87 13.41
C VAL A 56 23.05 2.28 12.40
N LEU A 57 22.17 1.36 12.85
CA LEU A 57 21.19 0.74 11.97
C LEU A 57 20.25 1.76 11.32
N TYR A 58 19.72 2.70 12.09
CA TYR A 58 18.87 3.77 11.55
C TYR A 58 19.62 4.64 10.55
N LYS A 59 20.87 5.04 10.85
CA LYS A 59 21.68 5.84 9.93
C LYS A 59 21.93 5.11 8.61
N THR A 60 22.30 3.83 8.65
CA THR A 60 22.57 3.02 7.46
C THR A 60 21.29 2.69 6.68
N LYS A 61 20.18 2.37 7.36
CA LYS A 61 18.90 2.15 6.68
C LYS A 61 18.44 3.43 5.99
N VAL A 62 18.46 4.57 6.68
CA VAL A 62 18.02 5.85 6.10
C VAL A 62 18.92 6.27 4.94
N SER A 63 20.25 6.11 5.03
CA SER A 63 21.14 6.42 3.90
C SER A 63 20.84 5.58 2.67
N ASN A 64 20.58 4.29 2.85
CA ASN A 64 20.29 3.37 1.74
C ASN A 64 18.87 3.59 1.15
N LEU A 65 18.00 4.30 1.86
CA LEU A 65 16.62 4.55 1.43
C LEU A 65 16.45 5.89 0.70
N LEU A 66 17.42 6.80 0.77
CA LEU A 66 17.38 8.07 0.02
C LEU A 66 17.40 7.85 -1.50
N ASP A 67 18.03 6.76 -1.96
CA ASP A 67 18.10 6.40 -3.39
C ASP A 67 17.00 5.42 -3.84
N SER A 68 16.03 5.10 -2.97
CA SER A 68 15.04 4.05 -3.23
C SER A 68 13.67 4.59 -3.69
N LYS A 69 12.86 3.73 -4.32
CA LYS A 69 11.50 4.10 -4.76
C LYS A 69 10.66 4.53 -3.54
N PRO A 70 9.80 5.57 -3.66
CA PRO A 70 8.98 6.06 -2.54
C PRO A 70 8.16 4.98 -1.81
N LYS A 71 7.72 3.94 -2.52
CA LYS A 71 7.00 2.79 -1.95
C LYS A 71 7.85 1.98 -0.96
N ASP A 72 9.13 1.79 -1.27
CA ASP A 72 10.06 1.06 -0.42
C ASP A 72 10.43 1.88 0.81
N TRP A 73 10.60 3.21 0.64
CA TRP A 73 10.78 4.15 1.74
C TRP A 73 9.62 4.07 2.75
N TRP A 74 8.37 4.20 2.27
CA TRP A 74 7.19 4.13 3.15
C TRP A 74 7.01 2.77 3.82
N ARG A 75 7.36 1.67 3.13
CA ARG A 75 7.34 0.32 3.72
C ARG A 75 8.32 0.23 4.89
N GLU A 76 9.55 0.69 4.70
CA GLU A 76 10.59 0.66 5.74
C GLU A 76 10.27 1.57 6.91
N VAL A 77 9.75 2.78 6.66
CA VAL A 77 9.30 3.70 7.71
C VAL A 77 8.22 3.06 8.57
N LYS A 78 7.21 2.41 7.98
CA LYS A 78 6.16 1.68 8.72
C LYS A 78 6.72 0.55 9.58
N GLN A 79 7.65 -0.24 9.04
CA GLN A 79 8.31 -1.30 9.82
C GLN A 79 9.13 -0.74 10.99
N LEU A 80 9.79 0.40 10.79
CA LEU A 80 10.62 1.04 11.80
C LEU A 80 9.83 1.75 12.89
N SER A 81 8.69 2.36 12.55
CA SER A 81 7.78 3.01 13.50
C SER A 81 6.93 2.00 14.28
N GLY A 82 6.85 0.75 13.80
CA GLY A 82 5.95 -0.24 14.37
C GLY A 82 4.48 0.07 14.10
N GLN A 83 4.19 1.01 13.18
CA GLN A 83 2.85 1.16 12.62
C GLN A 83 2.55 -0.06 11.76
N GLN A 84 1.96 -1.07 12.40
CA GLN A 84 1.12 -2.01 11.68
C GLN A 84 0.03 -1.17 11.01
N SER A 85 -0.13 -1.32 9.70
CA SER A 85 -1.19 -0.65 8.95
C SER A 85 -2.52 -1.31 9.28
N THR A 86 -2.96 -1.24 10.54
CA THR A 86 -4.35 -1.50 10.91
C THR A 86 -5.11 -0.32 10.33
N ARG A 87 -5.61 -0.49 9.09
CA ARG A 87 -6.72 0.36 8.66
C ARG A 87 -7.78 0.20 9.74
N PRO A 88 -8.26 1.29 10.36
CA PRO A 88 -9.38 1.19 11.28
C PRO A 88 -10.48 0.44 10.55
N ASP A 89 -11.07 -0.55 11.21
CA ASP A 89 -12.20 -1.27 10.66
C ASP A 89 -13.30 -0.26 10.30
N LEU A 90 -14.02 -0.47 9.20
CA LEU A 90 -15.07 0.46 8.77
C LEU A 90 -16.12 0.66 9.87
N ARG A 91 -16.40 -0.41 10.63
CA ARG A 91 -17.26 -0.36 11.82
C ARG A 91 -16.75 0.64 12.86
N SER A 92 -15.44 0.67 13.11
CA SER A 92 -14.81 1.63 14.03
C SER A 92 -14.83 3.07 13.51
N MET A 93 -14.81 3.28 12.19
CA MET A 93 -14.87 4.61 11.59
C MET A 93 -16.28 5.21 11.65
N ILE A 94 -17.30 4.37 11.49
CA ILE A 94 -18.72 4.77 11.46
C ILE A 94 -19.35 4.72 12.87
N ARG A 95 -18.54 4.41 13.90
CA ARG A 95 -19.01 4.25 15.31
C ARG A 95 -20.19 3.28 15.39
N LEU A 96 -20.07 2.16 14.69
CA LEU A 96 -20.98 1.04 14.85
C LEU A 96 -20.53 0.23 16.06
N ASP A 97 -21.49 -0.16 16.88
CA ASP A 97 -21.23 -1.04 18.02
C ASP A 97 -21.02 -2.48 17.51
N VAL A 98 -20.38 -3.31 18.34
CA VAL A 98 -20.04 -4.70 17.98
C VAL A 98 -21.29 -5.55 17.68
N GLU A 99 -22.45 -5.10 18.18
CA GLU A 99 -23.75 -5.76 18.02
C GLU A 99 -24.46 -5.42 16.70
N ASP A 100 -23.99 -4.39 15.97
CA ASP A 100 -24.59 -3.99 14.70
C ASP A 100 -24.28 -5.02 13.59
N SER A 101 -25.31 -5.38 12.82
CA SER A 101 -25.21 -6.32 11.69
C SER A 101 -24.55 -5.67 10.47
N ASP A 102 -24.18 -6.48 9.47
CA ASP A 102 -23.67 -5.95 8.19
C ASP A 102 -24.75 -5.14 7.43
N GLU A 103 -26.03 -5.43 7.68
CA GLU A 103 -27.15 -4.66 7.14
C GLU A 103 -27.23 -3.26 7.75
N ASP A 104 -27.03 -3.14 9.06
CA ASP A 104 -26.98 -1.86 9.77
C ASP A 104 -25.81 -0.99 9.29
N LEU A 105 -24.66 -1.62 9.02
CA LEU A 105 -23.52 -0.95 8.38
C LEU A 105 -23.89 -0.41 6.99
N GLY A 106 -24.55 -1.22 6.17
CA GLY A 106 -25.02 -0.82 4.84
C GLY A 106 -25.99 0.37 4.90
N ASN A 107 -26.93 0.32 5.84
CA ASN A 107 -27.91 1.39 6.05
C ASN A 107 -27.25 2.69 6.49
N ARG A 108 -26.32 2.67 7.44
CA ARG A 108 -25.60 3.89 7.87
C ARG A 108 -24.75 4.49 6.76
N ILE A 109 -24.10 3.66 5.94
CA ILE A 109 -23.35 4.13 4.77
C ILE A 109 -24.31 4.83 3.79
N ASN A 110 -25.46 4.21 3.52
CA ASN A 110 -26.46 4.79 2.63
C ASN A 110 -27.01 6.11 3.18
N GLU A 111 -27.33 6.19 4.47
CA GLU A 111 -27.76 7.43 5.13
C GLU A 111 -26.72 8.55 5.00
N ALA A 112 -25.44 8.23 5.15
CA ALA A 112 -24.36 9.20 4.99
C ALA A 112 -24.31 9.73 3.55
N PHE A 113 -24.42 8.86 2.54
CA PHE A 113 -24.47 9.28 1.14
C PHE A 113 -25.72 10.11 0.84
N ILE A 114 -26.90 9.67 1.27
CA ILE A 114 -28.15 10.42 1.13
C ILE A 114 -28.00 11.79 1.76
N SER A 115 -27.43 11.88 2.97
CA SER A 115 -27.25 13.16 3.66
C SER A 115 -26.38 14.15 2.88
N VAL A 116 -25.36 13.67 2.17
CA VAL A 116 -24.53 14.51 1.29
C VAL A 116 -25.31 14.90 0.02
N MET A 117 -26.19 14.03 -0.45
CA MET A 117 -26.97 14.24 -1.66
C MET A 117 -28.27 15.04 -1.45
N LYS A 118 -28.66 15.37 -0.21
CA LYS A 118 -29.92 16.07 0.13
C LYS A 118 -30.10 17.40 -0.60
N ASP A 119 -29.01 18.11 -0.86
CA ASP A 119 -29.04 19.43 -1.49
C ASP A 119 -29.08 19.34 -3.04
N PHE A 120 -28.99 18.14 -3.61
CA PHE A 120 -29.04 17.92 -5.05
C PHE A 120 -30.46 17.57 -5.48
N SER A 121 -31.00 18.35 -6.42
CA SER A 121 -32.23 18.01 -7.12
C SER A 121 -31.91 17.02 -8.26
N PRO A 122 -32.70 15.95 -8.45
CA PRO A 122 -32.62 15.11 -9.64
C PRO A 122 -32.76 15.96 -10.91
N LEU A 123 -32.04 15.57 -11.97
CA LEU A 123 -32.24 16.18 -13.29
C LEU A 123 -33.65 15.83 -13.79
N PRO A 124 -34.35 16.78 -14.44
CA PRO A 124 -35.61 16.49 -15.12
C PRO A 124 -35.46 15.34 -16.12
N GLU A 125 -36.48 14.48 -16.26
CA GLU A 125 -36.45 13.34 -17.20
C GLU A 125 -36.27 13.78 -18.66
N ASP A 126 -36.63 15.02 -18.97
CA ASP A 126 -36.55 15.69 -20.26
C ASP A 126 -35.32 16.62 -20.39
N PHE A 127 -34.37 16.54 -19.46
CA PHE A 127 -33.15 17.33 -19.49
C PHE A 127 -32.27 16.95 -20.69
N ASN A 128 -32.40 17.70 -21.77
CA ASN A 128 -31.56 17.61 -22.95
C ASN A 128 -30.45 18.65 -22.86
N LEU A 129 -29.20 18.20 -22.77
CA LEU A 129 -28.04 19.06 -23.01
C LEU A 129 -27.98 19.35 -24.52
N SER A 130 -28.02 20.62 -24.92
CA SER A 130 -27.78 20.99 -26.32
C SER A 130 -26.34 20.61 -26.69
N THR A 131 -26.21 19.64 -27.59
CA THR A 131 -24.93 19.22 -28.18
C THR A 131 -24.61 19.99 -29.47
N ASP A 132 -25.34 21.08 -29.77
CA ASP A 132 -25.31 21.78 -31.08
C ASP A 132 -23.93 22.39 -31.42
N ASN A 133 -23.02 22.48 -30.45
CA ASN A 133 -21.66 23.02 -30.63
C ASN A 133 -20.54 22.06 -30.20
N ASP A 134 -20.84 20.80 -29.89
CA ASP A 134 -19.82 19.85 -29.47
C ASP A 134 -19.13 19.25 -30.71
N GLU A 135 -17.83 19.46 -30.81
CA GLU A 135 -17.01 18.77 -31.81
C GLU A 135 -17.04 17.25 -31.53
N PRO A 136 -17.20 16.40 -32.57
CA PRO A 136 -17.20 14.97 -32.39
C PRO A 136 -15.85 14.51 -31.82
N ILE A 137 -15.90 13.91 -30.63
CA ILE A 137 -14.72 13.34 -29.98
C ILE A 137 -14.19 12.22 -30.86
N SER A 138 -12.92 12.33 -31.27
CA SER A 138 -12.23 11.32 -32.05
C SER A 138 -10.91 10.95 -31.36
N ILE A 139 -10.65 9.66 -31.25
CA ILE A 139 -9.43 9.10 -30.69
C ILE A 139 -8.58 8.53 -31.84
N SER A 140 -7.27 8.75 -31.77
CA SER A 140 -6.30 8.15 -32.69
C SER A 140 -5.83 6.77 -32.24
N GLU A 141 -5.48 5.92 -33.22
CA GLU A 141 -4.92 4.58 -32.95
C GLU A 141 -3.66 4.64 -32.09
N THR A 142 -2.78 5.60 -32.36
CA THR A 142 -1.56 5.83 -31.57
C THR A 142 -1.85 6.13 -30.10
N THR A 143 -2.97 6.80 -29.82
CA THR A 143 -3.41 7.07 -28.45
C THR A 143 -3.88 5.78 -27.78
N VAL A 144 -4.71 4.99 -28.47
CA VAL A 144 -5.20 3.71 -27.97
C VAL A 144 -4.04 2.75 -27.71
N GLU A 145 -3.12 2.59 -28.66
CA GLU A 145 -1.96 1.71 -28.51
C GLU A 145 -1.11 2.10 -27.29
N ARG A 146 -0.82 3.40 -27.13
CA ARG A 146 -0.07 3.91 -25.98
C ARG A 146 -0.77 3.59 -24.66
N LEU A 147 -2.10 3.70 -24.61
CA LEU A 147 -2.90 3.39 -23.42
C LEU A 147 -2.89 1.90 -23.13
N LEU A 148 -3.04 1.04 -24.15
CA LEU A 148 -2.97 -0.41 -24.03
C LEU A 148 -1.59 -0.86 -23.49
N ARG A 149 -0.50 -0.31 -24.02
CA ARG A 149 0.88 -0.58 -23.52
C ARG A 149 1.07 -0.14 -22.07
N ALA A 150 0.35 0.90 -21.63
CA ALA A 150 0.42 1.41 -20.27
C ALA A 150 -0.42 0.59 -19.26
N ILE A 151 -1.25 -0.34 -19.71
CA ILE A 151 -2.07 -1.18 -18.83
C ILE A 151 -1.17 -1.95 -17.84
N SER A 152 -1.64 -2.01 -16.60
CA SER A 152 -1.00 -2.78 -15.53
C SER A 152 -1.49 -4.23 -15.57
N VAL A 153 -0.58 -5.14 -15.93
CA VAL A 153 -0.87 -6.59 -15.99
C VAL A 153 -1.30 -7.20 -14.65
N SER A 154 -1.01 -6.52 -13.53
CA SER A 154 -1.38 -6.97 -12.18
C SER A 154 -2.81 -6.62 -11.77
N LYS A 155 -3.56 -5.89 -12.61
CA LYS A 155 -4.97 -5.57 -12.32
C LYS A 155 -5.87 -6.69 -12.82
N ALA A 156 -7.04 -6.81 -12.20
CA ALA A 156 -8.08 -7.72 -12.65
C ALA A 156 -8.50 -7.41 -14.10
N SER A 157 -8.92 -8.45 -14.82
CA SER A 157 -9.52 -8.35 -16.14
C SER A 157 -10.87 -7.63 -16.07
N GLY A 158 -11.26 -7.05 -17.21
CA GLY A 158 -12.57 -6.47 -17.37
C GLY A 158 -13.67 -7.52 -17.48
N PRO A 159 -14.92 -7.07 -17.73
CA PRO A 159 -16.06 -7.95 -17.99
C PRO A 159 -15.93 -8.75 -19.30
N ASP A 160 -14.94 -8.41 -20.13
CA ASP A 160 -14.55 -9.11 -21.36
C ASP A 160 -13.74 -10.39 -21.10
N GLU A 161 -13.37 -10.65 -19.83
CA GLU A 161 -12.56 -11.78 -19.40
C GLU A 161 -11.15 -11.83 -20.04
N LEU A 162 -10.74 -10.79 -20.77
CA LEU A 162 -9.44 -10.75 -21.43
C LEU A 162 -8.34 -10.42 -20.42
N PRO A 163 -7.25 -11.19 -20.35
CA PRO A 163 -6.13 -10.86 -19.50
C PRO A 163 -5.48 -9.53 -19.92
N ASN A 164 -5.20 -8.66 -18.95
CA ASN A 164 -4.48 -7.39 -19.18
C ASN A 164 -3.10 -7.60 -19.85
N LEU A 165 -2.51 -8.78 -19.69
CA LEU A 165 -1.30 -9.18 -20.41
C LEU A 165 -1.53 -9.23 -21.92
N VAL A 166 -2.66 -9.78 -22.38
CA VAL A 166 -3.00 -9.88 -23.81
C VAL A 166 -3.17 -8.49 -24.40
N LEU A 167 -3.96 -7.63 -23.74
CA LEU A 167 -4.18 -6.24 -24.17
C LEU A 167 -2.87 -5.46 -24.31
N LYS A 168 -1.93 -5.70 -23.39
CA LYS A 168 -0.62 -5.04 -23.38
C LYS A 168 0.34 -5.61 -24.44
N SER A 169 0.36 -6.93 -24.61
CA SER A 169 1.28 -7.62 -25.52
C SER A 169 0.91 -7.46 -26.99
N PHE A 170 -0.39 -7.38 -27.29
CA PHE A 170 -0.92 -7.24 -28.65
C PHE A 170 -1.52 -5.86 -28.88
N SER A 171 -0.98 -4.84 -28.22
CA SER A 171 -1.52 -3.47 -28.28
C SER A 171 -1.53 -2.90 -29.70
N ASP A 172 -0.51 -3.24 -30.49
CA ASP A 172 -0.33 -2.84 -31.89
C ASP A 172 -1.41 -3.45 -32.79
N ILE A 173 -1.77 -4.71 -32.57
CA ILE A 173 -2.80 -5.42 -33.33
C ILE A 173 -4.21 -4.98 -32.92
N LEU A 174 -4.42 -4.76 -31.62
CA LEU A 174 -5.75 -4.45 -31.06
C LEU A 174 -6.12 -2.96 -31.18
N ALA A 175 -5.13 -2.07 -31.25
CA ALA A 175 -5.37 -0.62 -31.26
C ALA A 175 -6.30 -0.15 -32.39
N PRO A 176 -6.18 -0.60 -33.65
CA PRO A 176 -7.09 -0.18 -34.72
C PRO A 176 -8.55 -0.53 -34.43
N ALA A 177 -8.82 -1.80 -34.10
CA ALA A 177 -10.18 -2.28 -33.83
C ALA A 177 -10.80 -1.58 -32.61
N ILE A 178 -10.03 -1.40 -31.53
CA ILE A 178 -10.50 -0.70 -30.33
C ILE A 178 -10.77 0.78 -30.61
N THR A 179 -9.96 1.40 -31.48
CA THR A 179 -10.17 2.79 -31.92
C THR A 179 -11.48 2.95 -32.68
N ASP A 180 -11.79 2.03 -33.58
CA ASP A 180 -13.05 2.02 -34.32
C ASP A 180 -14.25 1.89 -33.38
N ILE A 181 -14.17 0.99 -32.38
CA ILE A 181 -15.21 0.82 -31.37
C ILE A 181 -15.45 2.11 -30.57
N PHE A 182 -14.38 2.77 -30.09
CA PHE A 182 -14.51 4.03 -29.36
C PHE A 182 -15.11 5.14 -30.23
N ASN A 183 -14.60 5.30 -31.46
CA ASN A 183 -15.08 6.34 -32.37
C ASN A 183 -16.52 6.09 -32.84
N ALA A 184 -16.96 4.83 -32.93
CA ALA A 184 -18.37 4.49 -33.16
C ALA A 184 -19.22 4.83 -31.93
N SER A 185 -18.77 4.48 -30.73
CA SER A 185 -19.45 4.80 -29.47
C SER A 185 -19.67 6.30 -29.28
N PHE A 186 -18.68 7.13 -29.59
CA PHE A 186 -18.82 8.60 -29.54
C PHE A 186 -19.82 9.12 -30.56
N ARG A 187 -19.83 8.57 -31.78
CA ARG A 187 -20.78 8.97 -32.83
C ARG A 187 -22.22 8.58 -32.50
N GLU A 188 -22.41 7.44 -31.85
CA GLU A 188 -23.73 6.91 -31.51
C GLU A 188 -24.23 7.36 -30.14
N CYS A 189 -23.39 8.02 -29.35
CA CYS A 189 -23.62 8.36 -27.94
C CYS A 189 -24.09 7.15 -27.11
N LYS A 190 -23.52 5.97 -27.39
CA LYS A 190 -23.90 4.70 -26.76
C LYS A 190 -22.66 3.93 -26.36
N VAL A 191 -22.70 3.32 -25.18
CA VAL A 191 -21.61 2.46 -24.68
C VAL A 191 -21.51 1.20 -25.55
N PRO A 192 -20.30 0.75 -25.93
CA PRO A 192 -20.11 -0.51 -26.65
C PRO A 192 -20.72 -1.68 -25.87
N ARG A 193 -21.40 -2.60 -26.58
CA ARG A 193 -21.95 -3.83 -26.03
C ARG A 193 -21.03 -5.01 -26.25
#